data_AF-A0A357AF53-F1
#
_entry.id   AF-A0A357AF53-F1
#
_cell.length_a   1.000
_cell.length_b   1.000
_cell.length_c   1.000
_cell.angle_alpha   90.00
_cell.angle_beta   90.00
_cell.angle_gamma   90.00
#
_symmetry.space_group_name_H-M   'P 1'
#
loop_
_entity.id
_entity.type
_entity.pdbx_description
1 polymer ?
#
loop_
_entity_poly.entity_id
_entity_poly.type
_entity_poly.pdbx_seq_one_letter_code
_entity_poly.pdbx_strand_id
1 'polypeptide(L)'
;MLGDFIPVIDEWLEADRKIPRKQRHTVWRIFCRLRDEHGFGGSYSSVKKYVRKKRFVMNSKNSGYLPLEHTLGSGQVDFGKHLYYDGAGQEQDGYALTISFPNSNKGYTQTFPSQNQECLLTGMKRIFEHIGGVPPVLRFDNMSTAVVQVLKGTDRILTDGFTRFMMHYRFRAEFCNPASGNEKGNVENKVGYSRRNAFVPVPTIVSFDGFNESLWEWCEKDAQRPHYKKKLLIAELWEEDKASLLCLPEYPFSVFRYAALTVNKSGFVTIETNKYGLSPMLSGETVQAKIFYDHVEFFH
;
A
#
# COMPACT_ATOMS: atom_id res chain seq x y z
N MET A 1 -4.03 -39.78 21.36
CA MET A 1 -3.51 -38.49 21.86
C MET A 1 -2.25 -38.14 21.08
N LEU A 2 -1.98 -36.86 20.79
CA LEU A 2 -0.75 -36.44 20.08
C LEU A 2 0.46 -36.33 21.03
N GLY A 3 0.23 -36.34 22.35
CA GLY A 3 1.21 -36.03 23.39
C GLY A 3 2.51 -36.83 23.27
N ASP A 4 2.41 -38.14 23.09
CA ASP A 4 3.58 -39.05 23.07
C ASP A 4 4.48 -38.87 21.83
N PHE A 5 3.94 -38.25 20.78
CA PHE A 5 4.63 -38.02 19.50
C PHE A 5 5.18 -36.60 19.37
N ILE A 6 4.86 -35.70 20.32
CA ILE A 6 5.36 -34.32 20.32
C ILE A 6 6.89 -34.24 20.31
N PRO A 7 7.64 -35.01 21.13
CA PRO A 7 9.11 -34.93 21.13
C PRO A 7 9.72 -35.27 19.77
N VAL A 8 9.16 -36.26 19.07
CA VAL A 8 9.61 -36.70 17.73
C VAL A 8 9.37 -35.60 16.69
N ILE A 9 8.19 -34.97 16.72
CA ILE A 9 7.87 -33.85 15.82
C ILE A 9 8.82 -32.68 16.05
N ASP A 10 9.11 -32.39 17.32
CA ASP A 10 10.02 -31.31 17.70
C ASP A 10 11.45 -31.55 17.21
N GLU A 11 11.95 -32.78 17.34
CA GLU A 11 13.26 -33.18 16.82
C GLU A 11 13.35 -32.99 15.30
N TRP A 12 12.35 -33.45 14.54
CA TRP A 12 12.34 -33.26 13.09
C TRP A 12 12.26 -31.79 12.67
N LEU A 13 11.48 -30.98 13.39
CA LEU A 13 11.36 -29.55 13.11
C LEU A 13 12.65 -28.77 13.45
N GLU A 14 13.39 -29.17 14.48
CA GLU A 14 14.71 -28.60 14.79
C GLU A 14 15.78 -29.04 13.77
N ALA A 15 15.76 -30.31 13.35
CA ALA A 15 16.64 -30.80 12.29
C ALA A 15 16.42 -30.09 10.95
N ASP A 16 15.16 -29.83 10.58
CA ASP A 16 14.77 -29.06 9.38
C ASP A 16 15.42 -27.67 9.30
N ARG A 17 15.81 -27.06 10.43
CA ARG A 17 16.45 -25.74 10.44
C ARG A 17 17.80 -25.73 9.74
N LYS A 18 18.54 -26.84 9.80
CA LYS A 18 19.89 -26.99 9.25
C LYS A 18 19.88 -27.38 7.76
N ILE A 19 18.70 -27.61 7.18
CA ILE A 19 18.51 -28.16 5.84
C ILE A 19 17.91 -27.08 4.89
N PRO A 20 18.29 -27.06 3.59
CA PRO A 20 17.72 -26.14 2.60
C PRO A 20 16.19 -26.18 2.54
N ARG A 21 15.54 -25.02 2.32
CA ARG A 21 14.07 -24.87 2.40
C ARG A 21 13.29 -25.87 1.53
N LYS A 22 13.81 -26.24 0.36
CA LYS A 22 13.17 -27.19 -0.57
C LYS A 22 13.20 -28.65 -0.07
N GLN A 23 13.99 -28.96 0.94
CA GLN A 23 14.19 -30.32 1.49
C GLN A 23 13.65 -30.49 2.92
N ARG A 24 12.94 -29.50 3.45
CA ARG A 24 12.32 -29.56 4.78
C ARG A 24 11.04 -30.38 4.77
N HIS A 25 10.68 -30.94 5.91
CA HIS A 25 9.46 -31.72 6.03
C HIS A 25 8.22 -30.84 5.77
N THR A 26 7.33 -31.31 4.90
CA THR A 26 5.97 -30.79 4.80
C THR A 26 5.13 -31.35 5.95
N VAL A 27 4.04 -30.66 6.34
CA VAL A 27 3.13 -31.15 7.39
C VAL A 27 2.57 -32.53 7.02
N TRP A 28 2.31 -32.76 5.74
CA TRP A 28 1.91 -34.05 5.21
C TRP A 28 3.00 -35.11 5.41
N ARG A 29 4.27 -34.79 5.11
CA ARG A 29 5.38 -35.71 5.33
C ARG A 29 5.56 -36.07 6.80
N ILE A 30 5.45 -35.10 7.71
CA ILE A 30 5.50 -35.35 9.16
C ILE A 30 4.39 -36.32 9.58
N PHE A 31 3.17 -36.13 9.08
CA PHE A 31 2.05 -37.02 9.38
C PHE A 31 2.28 -38.45 8.86
N CYS A 32 2.73 -38.62 7.61
CA CYS A 32 3.06 -39.94 7.07
C CYS A 32 4.16 -40.63 7.90
N ARG A 33 5.26 -39.92 8.21
CA ARG A 33 6.35 -40.49 9.00
C ARG A 33 5.91 -40.87 10.42
N LEU A 34 5.08 -40.05 11.07
CA LEU A 34 4.51 -40.41 12.37
C LEU A 34 3.65 -41.69 12.31
N ARG A 35 2.85 -41.84 11.26
CA ARG A 35 1.99 -43.01 11.07
C ARG A 35 2.83 -44.26 10.75
N ASP A 36 3.77 -44.13 9.82
CA ASP A 36 4.48 -45.27 9.22
C ASP A 36 5.67 -45.72 10.07
N GLU A 37 6.39 -44.79 10.73
CA GLU A 37 7.59 -45.09 11.53
C GLU A 37 7.30 -45.20 13.04
N HIS A 38 6.25 -44.54 13.54
CA HIS A 38 5.94 -44.47 14.97
C HIS A 38 4.53 -44.98 15.33
N GLY A 39 3.73 -45.44 14.37
CA GLY A 39 2.41 -46.03 14.63
C GLY A 39 1.35 -45.02 15.09
N PHE A 40 1.47 -43.75 14.70
CA PHE A 40 0.51 -42.71 15.08
C PHE A 40 -0.90 -42.95 14.49
N GLY A 41 -1.86 -43.28 15.36
CA GLY A 41 -3.27 -43.50 15.00
C GLY A 41 -4.18 -42.26 15.03
N GLY A 42 -3.62 -41.04 15.14
CA GLY A 42 -4.39 -39.80 15.21
C GLY A 42 -4.64 -39.14 13.86
N SER A 43 -5.35 -38.01 13.86
CA SER A 43 -5.71 -37.29 12.64
C SER A 43 -4.64 -36.31 12.15
N TYR A 44 -4.53 -36.15 10.83
CA TYR A 44 -3.69 -35.13 10.19
C TYR A 44 -3.95 -33.72 10.73
N SER A 45 -5.21 -33.38 11.02
CA SER A 45 -5.61 -32.08 11.58
C SER A 45 -4.92 -31.78 12.93
N SER A 46 -4.67 -32.81 13.74
CA SER A 46 -4.01 -32.67 15.04
C SER A 46 -2.53 -32.34 14.88
N VAL A 47 -1.85 -33.05 13.97
CA VAL A 47 -0.45 -32.79 13.59
C VAL A 47 -0.31 -31.40 12.95
N LYS A 48 -1.21 -31.04 12.03
CA LYS A 48 -1.23 -29.72 11.38
C LYS A 48 -1.37 -28.58 12.39
N LYS A 49 -2.29 -28.71 13.36
CA LYS A 49 -2.50 -27.71 14.41
C LYS A 49 -1.25 -27.56 15.28
N TYR A 50 -0.63 -28.67 15.67
CA TYR A 50 0.58 -28.68 16.48
C TYR A 50 1.79 -28.08 15.74
N VAL A 51 2.09 -28.58 14.52
CA VAL A 51 3.21 -28.09 13.70
C VAL A 51 3.08 -26.61 13.38
N ARG A 52 1.86 -26.11 13.12
CA ARG A 52 1.62 -24.67 12.91
C ARG A 52 1.93 -23.86 14.16
N LYS A 53 1.48 -24.30 15.34
CA LYS A 53 1.77 -23.64 16.64
C LYS A 53 3.28 -23.68 16.95
N LYS A 54 3.93 -24.83 16.74
CA LYS A 54 5.36 -25.00 17.02
C LYS A 54 6.22 -24.17 16.08
N ARG A 55 5.96 -24.19 14.77
CA ARG A 55 6.65 -23.30 13.80
C ARG A 55 6.46 -21.83 14.12
N PHE A 56 5.26 -21.43 14.58
CA PHE A 56 5.04 -20.06 15.05
C PHE A 56 5.96 -19.72 16.23
N VAL A 57 5.97 -20.55 17.29
CA VAL A 57 6.84 -20.33 18.46
C VAL A 57 8.34 -20.38 18.12
N MET A 58 8.76 -21.32 17.26
CA MET A 58 10.16 -21.45 16.82
C MET A 58 10.60 -20.25 15.97
N ASN A 59 9.72 -19.77 15.08
CA ASN A 59 9.99 -18.55 14.33
C ASN A 59 10.01 -17.32 15.24
N SER A 60 9.12 -17.24 16.25
CA SER A 60 9.12 -16.17 17.25
C SER A 60 10.39 -16.13 18.12
N LYS A 61 11.04 -17.29 18.36
CA LYS A 61 12.28 -17.36 19.16
C LYS A 61 13.55 -17.05 18.35
N ASN A 62 13.52 -17.26 17.03
CA ASN A 62 14.64 -16.93 16.12
C ASN A 62 14.48 -15.58 15.42
N SER A 63 13.32 -14.94 15.56
CA SER A 63 13.07 -13.59 15.11
C SER A 63 13.43 -12.62 16.22
N GLY A 64 14.72 -12.53 16.54
CA GLY A 64 15.24 -11.35 17.21
C GLY A 64 15.15 -10.17 16.25
N TYR A 65 13.93 -9.71 15.96
CA TYR A 65 13.71 -8.40 15.38
C TYR A 65 13.42 -7.50 16.56
N LEU A 66 14.18 -6.42 16.70
CA LEU A 66 13.72 -5.28 17.47
C LEU A 66 12.32 -4.96 16.94
N PRO A 67 11.28 -4.89 17.79
CA PRO A 67 10.03 -4.28 17.38
C PRO A 67 10.40 -2.93 16.78
N LEU A 68 10.08 -2.70 15.51
CA LEU A 68 10.21 -1.37 14.92
C LEU A 68 9.37 -0.46 15.80
N GLU A 69 9.99 0.36 16.64
CA GLU A 69 9.28 1.43 17.33
C GLU A 69 8.72 2.32 16.24
N HIS A 70 7.40 2.27 16.09
CA HIS A 70 6.71 3.11 15.13
C HIS A 70 6.64 4.50 15.74
N THR A 71 7.43 5.41 15.16
CA THR A 71 7.37 6.83 15.49
C THR A 71 5.95 7.35 15.27
N LEU A 72 5.41 8.07 16.24
CA LEU A 72 4.09 8.69 16.15
C LEU A 72 4.00 9.56 14.90
N GLY A 73 2.84 9.52 14.25
CA GLY A 73 2.57 10.28 13.02
C GLY A 73 3.28 9.76 11.77
N SER A 74 4.15 8.74 11.86
CA SER A 74 4.77 8.14 10.67
C SER A 74 3.80 7.27 9.89
N GLY A 75 3.83 7.41 8.57
CA GLY A 75 2.94 6.68 7.66
C GLY A 75 3.69 5.77 6.70
N GLN A 76 2.95 4.82 6.14
CA GLN A 76 3.39 3.96 5.04
C GLN A 76 2.43 4.15 3.87
N VAL A 77 2.97 4.35 2.67
CA VAL A 77 2.19 4.65 1.46
C VAL A 77 2.32 3.49 0.48
N ASP A 78 1.19 3.05 -0.06
CA ASP A 78 1.17 2.01 -1.08
C ASP A 78 -0.04 2.10 -2.01
N PHE A 79 0.08 1.53 -3.21
CA PHE A 79 -1.03 1.33 -4.13
C PHE A 79 -1.52 -0.13 -4.08
N GLY A 80 -2.84 -0.29 -4.08
CA GLY A 80 -3.53 -1.57 -4.22
C GLY A 80 -4.40 -1.62 -5.46
N LYS A 81 -4.12 -2.55 -6.37
CA LYS A 81 -5.01 -2.84 -7.49
C LYS A 81 -6.30 -3.51 -7.00
N HIS A 82 -7.45 -3.02 -7.48
CA HIS A 82 -8.77 -3.59 -7.23
C HIS A 82 -9.64 -3.48 -8.49
N LEU A 83 -10.74 -4.23 -8.50
CA LEU A 83 -11.71 -4.25 -9.57
C LEU A 83 -12.83 -3.25 -9.30
N TYR A 84 -13.37 -2.63 -10.34
CA TYR A 84 -14.63 -1.90 -10.28
C TYR A 84 -15.42 -2.04 -11.59
N TYR A 85 -16.71 -1.72 -11.56
CA TYR A 85 -17.53 -1.59 -12.77
C TYR A 85 -17.73 -0.11 -13.12
N ASP A 86 -17.57 0.26 -14.39
CA ASP A 86 -17.91 1.62 -14.83
C ASP A 86 -19.44 1.80 -14.99
N GLY A 87 -19.86 3.00 -15.41
CA GLY A 87 -21.28 3.32 -15.62
C GLY A 87 -21.97 2.50 -16.72
N ALA A 88 -21.21 1.83 -17.59
CA ALA A 88 -21.73 0.90 -18.59
C ALA A 88 -21.76 -0.55 -18.08
N GLY A 89 -21.32 -0.80 -16.84
CA GLY A 89 -21.21 -2.14 -16.27
C GLY A 89 -20.00 -2.93 -16.77
N GLN A 90 -19.03 -2.28 -17.43
CA GLN A 90 -17.82 -2.93 -17.88
C GLN A 90 -16.80 -3.01 -16.75
N GLU A 91 -16.11 -4.15 -16.67
CA GLU A 91 -15.05 -4.40 -15.71
C GLU A 91 -13.80 -3.55 -16.01
N GLN A 92 -13.31 -2.85 -14.99
CA GLN A 92 -12.16 -1.96 -15.07
C GLN A 92 -11.21 -2.17 -13.88
N ASP A 93 -9.94 -1.82 -14.08
CA ASP A 93 -8.91 -1.83 -13.05
C ASP A 93 -8.79 -0.47 -12.36
N GLY A 94 -8.95 -0.45 -11.04
CA GLY A 94 -8.74 0.72 -10.19
C GLY A 94 -7.52 0.57 -9.28
N TYR A 95 -6.96 1.70 -8.85
CA TYR A 95 -5.77 1.76 -7.99
C TYR A 95 -6.10 2.54 -6.73
N ALA A 96 -6.08 1.84 -5.59
CA ALA A 96 -6.35 2.40 -4.28
C ALA A 96 -5.03 2.83 -3.64
N LEU A 97 -4.78 4.13 -3.53
CA LEU A 97 -3.70 4.68 -2.72
C LEU A 97 -4.08 4.61 -1.25
N THR A 98 -3.30 3.91 -0.44
CA THR A 98 -3.48 3.81 1.01
C THR A 98 -2.31 4.44 1.74
N ILE A 99 -2.61 5.33 2.69
CA ILE A 99 -1.66 5.76 3.74
C ILE A 99 -2.09 5.09 5.03
N SER A 100 -1.24 4.22 5.58
CA SER A 100 -1.47 3.56 6.88
C SER A 100 -0.52 4.08 7.95
N PHE A 101 -1.01 4.17 9.18
CA PHE A 101 -0.29 4.65 10.35
C PHE A 101 -0.03 3.47 11.28
N PRO A 102 1.18 2.90 11.32
CA PRO A 102 1.42 1.64 12.01
C PRO A 102 1.17 1.68 13.54
N ASN A 103 1.33 2.83 14.19
CA ASN A 103 1.14 2.98 15.64
C ASN A 103 -0.34 2.85 16.07
N SER A 104 -1.25 3.57 15.41
CA SER A 104 -2.71 3.48 15.63
C SER A 104 -3.38 2.40 14.78
N ASN A 105 -2.74 1.91 13.72
CA ASN A 105 -3.32 1.05 12.69
C ASN A 105 -4.49 1.70 11.92
N LYS A 106 -4.64 3.02 12.04
CA LYS A 106 -5.54 3.80 11.18
C LYS A 106 -4.97 3.84 9.78
N GLY A 107 -5.84 3.99 8.79
CA GLY A 107 -5.38 4.18 7.43
C GLY A 107 -6.49 4.75 6.57
N TYR A 108 -6.07 5.55 5.61
CA TYR A 108 -6.93 6.26 4.69
C TYR A 108 -6.67 5.75 3.29
N THR A 109 -7.72 5.58 2.51
CA THR A 109 -7.64 5.02 1.16
C THR A 109 -8.45 5.87 0.21
N GLN A 110 -7.86 6.14 -0.96
CA GLN A 110 -8.49 6.86 -2.07
C GLN A 110 -8.23 6.09 -3.35
N THR A 111 -9.22 5.99 -4.23
CA THR A 111 -9.14 5.26 -5.50
C THR A 111 -8.93 6.19 -6.68
N PHE A 112 -8.18 5.71 -7.66
CA PHE A 112 -7.75 6.41 -8.86
C PHE A 112 -7.78 5.47 -10.08
N PRO A 113 -7.89 6.03 -11.30
CA PRO A 113 -7.83 5.25 -12.55
C PRO A 113 -6.42 4.73 -12.87
N SER A 114 -5.39 5.26 -12.24
CA SER A 114 -3.98 4.93 -12.51
C SER A 114 -3.11 5.03 -11.25
N GLN A 115 -1.88 4.54 -11.38
CA GLN A 115 -0.80 4.67 -10.39
C GLN A 115 0.32 5.58 -10.91
N ASN A 116 -0.01 6.63 -11.68
CA ASN A 116 0.95 7.63 -12.13
C ASN A 116 1.28 8.65 -11.02
N GLN A 117 2.22 9.55 -11.29
CA GLN A 117 2.67 10.53 -10.31
C GLN A 117 1.54 11.49 -9.90
N GLU A 118 0.70 11.90 -10.85
CA GLU A 118 -0.43 12.80 -10.64
C GLU A 118 -1.44 12.17 -9.67
N CYS A 119 -1.75 10.87 -9.82
CA CYS A 119 -2.59 10.12 -8.89
C CYS A 119 -1.96 10.00 -7.50
N LEU A 120 -0.66 9.69 -7.42
CA LEU A 120 0.05 9.57 -6.15
C LEU A 120 0.01 10.89 -5.36
N LEU A 121 0.43 11.98 -5.98
CA LEU A 121 0.53 13.28 -5.32
C LEU A 121 -0.87 13.84 -4.97
N THR A 122 -1.86 13.64 -5.85
CA THR A 122 -3.25 14.05 -5.58
C THR A 122 -3.83 13.28 -4.40
N GLY A 123 -3.65 11.95 -4.36
CA GLY A 123 -4.15 11.14 -3.26
C GLY A 123 -3.47 11.46 -1.94
N MET A 124 -2.15 11.68 -1.94
CA MET A 124 -1.44 12.13 -0.73
C MET A 124 -1.94 13.49 -0.25
N LYS A 125 -2.09 14.48 -1.15
CA LYS A 125 -2.63 15.80 -0.84
C LYS A 125 -4.03 15.69 -0.19
N ARG A 126 -4.94 14.94 -0.82
CA ARG A 126 -6.30 14.72 -0.31
C ARG A 126 -6.29 14.11 1.09
N ILE A 127 -5.44 13.11 1.32
CA ILE A 127 -5.32 12.48 2.64
C ILE A 127 -4.75 13.45 3.66
N PHE A 128 -3.72 14.24 3.34
CA PHE A 128 -3.16 15.25 4.25
C PHE A 128 -4.19 16.31 4.65
N GLU A 129 -4.97 16.78 3.67
CA GLU A 129 -6.05 17.74 3.90
C GLU A 129 -7.15 17.13 4.78
N HIS A 130 -7.55 15.88 4.52
CA HIS A 130 -8.57 15.18 5.32
C HIS A 130 -8.14 14.93 6.77
N ILE A 131 -6.89 14.51 6.99
CA ILE A 131 -6.37 14.26 8.35
C ILE A 131 -6.01 15.54 9.11
N GLY A 132 -5.98 16.69 8.41
CA GLY A 132 -5.67 17.99 8.98
C GLY A 132 -4.18 18.23 9.26
N GLY A 133 -3.29 17.52 8.58
CA GLY A 133 -1.85 17.61 8.83
C GLY A 133 -1.02 16.74 7.88
N VAL A 134 0.31 16.91 7.95
CA VAL A 134 1.26 16.15 7.13
C VAL A 134 2.06 15.18 8.02
N PRO A 135 2.11 13.88 7.69
CA PRO A 135 2.99 12.94 8.38
C PRO A 135 4.46 13.40 8.28
N PRO A 136 5.21 13.50 9.39
CA PRO A 136 6.61 13.96 9.35
C PRO A 136 7.52 13.02 8.55
N VAL A 137 7.20 11.72 8.56
CA VAL A 137 7.92 10.69 7.82
C VAL A 137 6.93 9.80 7.10
N LEU A 138 7.14 9.61 5.80
CA LEU A 138 6.40 8.67 4.97
C LEU A 138 7.32 7.65 4.36
N ARG A 139 6.95 6.38 4.53
CA ARG A 139 7.66 5.25 3.95
C ARG A 139 7.00 4.81 2.66
N PHE A 140 7.81 4.67 1.62
CA PHE A 140 7.39 4.23 0.29
C PHE A 140 8.14 2.95 -0.09
N ASP A 141 7.54 2.20 -1.01
CA ASP A 141 8.31 1.25 -1.82
C ASP A 141 9.00 2.00 -2.97
N ASN A 142 9.91 1.34 -3.67
CA ASN A 142 10.67 1.88 -4.80
C ASN A 142 9.79 2.03 -6.06
N MET A 143 8.65 2.69 -5.93
CA MET A 143 7.71 2.98 -7.01
C MET A 143 8.28 4.07 -7.93
N SER A 144 8.19 3.84 -9.23
CA SER A 144 8.73 4.75 -10.27
C SER A 144 8.08 6.13 -10.27
N THR A 145 6.91 6.29 -9.66
CA THR A 145 6.22 7.56 -9.46
C THR A 145 6.95 8.51 -8.50
N ALA A 146 7.67 7.97 -7.52
CA ALA A 146 8.45 8.73 -6.56
C ALA A 146 9.96 8.67 -6.86
N VAL A 147 10.43 7.57 -7.47
CA VAL A 147 11.84 7.27 -7.66
C VAL A 147 12.18 7.20 -9.15
N VAL A 148 13.09 8.08 -9.61
CA VAL A 148 13.71 8.02 -10.94
C VAL A 148 14.78 6.93 -10.99
N GLN A 149 15.62 6.85 -9.95
CA GLN A 149 16.72 5.90 -9.88
C GLN A 149 16.98 5.40 -8.46
N VAL A 150 17.20 4.10 -8.34
CA VAL A 150 17.60 3.43 -7.10
C VAL A 150 19.14 3.40 -7.00
N LEU A 151 19.71 4.02 -5.96
CA LEU A 151 21.15 3.94 -5.65
C LEU A 151 21.43 2.86 -4.59
N LYS A 152 22.70 2.69 -4.16
CA LYS A 152 23.06 1.75 -3.10
C LYS A 152 22.41 2.15 -1.76
N GLY A 153 21.90 1.19 -0.99
CA GLY A 153 21.27 1.45 0.31
C GLY A 153 19.88 2.09 0.18
N THR A 154 19.61 3.12 1.00
CA THR A 154 18.35 3.88 1.02
C THR A 154 18.33 5.10 0.09
N ASP A 155 19.45 5.43 -0.56
CA ASP A 155 19.56 6.63 -1.39
C ASP A 155 18.80 6.48 -2.71
N ARG A 156 17.99 7.49 -3.06
CA ARG A 156 17.16 7.50 -4.28
C ARG A 156 17.27 8.85 -4.96
N ILE A 157 17.29 8.82 -6.29
CA ILE A 157 17.02 10.02 -7.09
C ILE A 157 15.51 10.10 -7.27
N LEU A 158 14.92 11.14 -6.72
CA LEU A 158 13.47 11.36 -6.76
C LEU A 158 13.10 12.09 -8.05
N THR A 159 11.85 11.91 -8.47
CA THR A 159 11.27 12.71 -9.57
C THR A 159 11.15 14.18 -9.14
N ASP A 160 11.28 15.12 -10.07
CA ASP A 160 11.17 16.56 -9.75
C ASP A 160 9.82 16.90 -9.09
N GLY A 161 8.72 16.38 -9.65
CA GLY A 161 7.38 16.56 -9.09
C GLY A 161 7.24 16.07 -7.65
N PHE A 162 7.79 14.89 -7.33
CA PHE A 162 7.75 14.34 -5.97
C PHE A 162 8.65 15.13 -5.02
N THR A 163 9.82 15.57 -5.48
CA THR A 163 10.75 16.41 -4.70
C THR A 163 10.10 17.75 -4.33
N ARG A 164 9.47 18.43 -5.30
CA ARG A 164 8.74 19.68 -5.08
C ARG A 164 7.58 19.49 -4.10
N PHE A 165 6.82 18.41 -4.25
CA PHE A 165 5.74 18.06 -3.33
C PHE A 165 6.25 17.82 -1.91
N MET A 166 7.33 17.06 -1.76
CA MET A 166 7.98 16.79 -0.48
C MET A 166 8.47 18.08 0.21
N MET A 167 9.08 19.00 -0.55
CA MET A 167 9.52 20.30 -0.02
C MET A 167 8.34 21.19 0.38
N HIS A 168 7.25 21.20 -0.40
CA HIS A 168 6.05 22.01 -0.11
C HIS A 168 5.36 21.58 1.19
N TYR A 169 5.18 20.28 1.38
CA TYR A 169 4.55 19.69 2.57
C TYR A 169 5.52 19.38 3.71
N ARG A 170 6.84 19.53 3.47
CA ARG A 170 7.93 19.42 4.47
C ARG A 170 8.05 18.07 5.18
N PHE A 171 7.60 16.98 4.55
CA PHE A 171 7.79 15.63 5.09
C PHE A 171 9.11 15.01 4.59
N ARG A 172 9.57 13.97 5.28
CA ARG A 172 10.70 13.13 4.84
C ARG A 172 10.20 11.84 4.21
N ALA A 173 10.67 11.52 3.00
CA ALA A 173 10.43 10.23 2.37
C ALA A 173 11.52 9.21 2.76
N GLU A 174 11.12 8.05 3.24
CA GLU A 174 12.00 6.90 3.50
C GLU A 174 11.64 5.77 2.52
N PHE A 175 12.63 5.20 1.84
CA PHE A 175 12.41 4.13 0.87
C PHE A 175 12.94 2.81 1.41
N CYS A 176 12.12 1.76 1.33
CA CYS A 176 12.51 0.43 1.79
C CYS A 176 13.71 -0.11 1.00
N ASN A 177 14.59 -0.83 1.69
CA ASN A 177 15.69 -1.54 1.06
C ASN A 177 15.15 -2.70 0.19
N PRO A 178 15.76 -2.96 -0.98
CA PRO A 178 15.42 -4.15 -1.77
C PRO A 178 15.57 -5.40 -0.89
N ALA A 179 14.51 -6.22 -0.81
CA ALA A 179 14.39 -7.44 0.00
C ALA A 179 14.07 -7.29 1.51
N SER A 180 13.73 -6.10 2.02
CA SER A 180 13.29 -5.88 3.42
C SER A 180 11.75 -5.85 3.58
N GLY A 181 11.05 -6.92 3.19
CA GLY A 181 9.57 -6.98 3.27
C GLY A 181 8.97 -6.78 4.68
N ASN A 182 9.76 -6.95 5.73
CA ASN A 182 9.32 -6.74 7.11
C ASN A 182 9.07 -5.26 7.45
N GLU A 183 9.69 -4.31 6.73
CA GLU A 183 9.60 -2.87 7.02
C GLU A 183 8.24 -2.26 6.59
N LYS A 184 7.56 -2.87 5.61
CA LYS A 184 6.31 -2.38 4.99
C LYS A 184 5.07 -3.25 5.29
N GLY A 185 5.22 -4.23 6.18
CA GLY A 185 4.15 -5.20 6.45
C GLY A 185 2.82 -4.61 6.96
N ASN A 186 2.77 -3.37 7.47
CA ASN A 186 1.52 -2.76 7.91
C ASN A 186 0.66 -2.30 6.72
N VAL A 187 1.22 -1.52 5.79
CA VAL A 187 0.43 -1.00 4.65
C VAL A 187 0.03 -2.11 3.69
N GLU A 188 0.87 -3.11 3.43
CA GLU A 188 0.49 -4.25 2.57
C GLU A 188 -0.74 -5.00 3.14
N ASN A 189 -0.73 -5.23 4.45
CA ASN A 189 -1.87 -5.82 5.14
C ASN A 189 -3.10 -4.90 5.13
N LYS A 190 -2.89 -3.59 5.27
CA LYS A 190 -3.98 -2.59 5.25
C LYS A 190 -4.60 -2.48 3.86
N VAL A 191 -3.82 -2.42 2.79
CA VAL A 191 -4.30 -2.46 1.40
C VAL A 191 -5.11 -3.72 1.15
N GLY A 192 -4.56 -4.89 1.53
CA GLY A 192 -5.28 -6.15 1.40
C GLY A 192 -6.54 -6.22 2.26
N TYR A 193 -6.60 -5.52 3.39
CA TYR A 193 -7.79 -5.37 4.23
C TYR A 193 -8.83 -4.44 3.59
N SER A 194 -8.44 -3.25 3.15
CA SER A 194 -9.32 -2.30 2.46
C SER A 194 -9.94 -2.98 1.24
N ARG A 195 -9.14 -3.68 0.42
CA ARG A 195 -9.64 -4.45 -0.73
C ARG A 195 -10.77 -5.43 -0.38
N ARG A 196 -10.70 -6.08 0.78
CA ARG A 196 -11.68 -7.09 1.19
C ARG A 196 -12.91 -6.53 1.91
N ASN A 197 -12.87 -5.29 2.40
CA ASN A 197 -13.90 -4.75 3.28
C ASN A 197 -14.50 -3.41 2.80
N ALA A 198 -13.78 -2.64 1.97
CA ALA A 198 -14.25 -1.40 1.36
C ALA A 198 -14.70 -1.59 -0.09
N PHE A 199 -14.07 -2.54 -0.81
CA PHE A 199 -14.32 -2.79 -2.23
C PHE A 199 -15.04 -4.12 -2.50
N VAL A 200 -15.74 -4.64 -1.47
CA VAL A 200 -16.57 -5.84 -1.57
C VAL A 200 -17.98 -5.50 -1.06
N PRO A 201 -19.05 -5.72 -1.86
CA PRO A 201 -19.01 -6.23 -3.25
C PRO A 201 -18.25 -5.28 -4.20
N VAL A 202 -17.86 -5.80 -5.37
CA VAL A 202 -17.13 -5.01 -6.38
C VAL A 202 -17.93 -3.73 -6.66
N PRO A 203 -17.35 -2.53 -6.42
CA PRO A 203 -18.11 -1.30 -6.52
C PRO A 203 -18.34 -0.91 -7.98
N THR A 204 -19.44 -0.20 -8.22
CA THR A 204 -19.61 0.56 -9.46
C THR A 204 -19.12 1.99 -9.23
N ILE A 205 -18.13 2.42 -10.02
CA ILE A 205 -17.52 3.75 -9.91
C ILE A 205 -17.81 4.50 -11.21
N VAL A 206 -18.76 5.43 -11.14
CA VAL A 206 -19.08 6.38 -12.23
C VAL A 206 -18.29 7.68 -12.11
N SER A 207 -17.86 8.01 -10.89
CA SER A 207 -16.99 9.14 -10.57
C SER A 207 -16.07 8.74 -9.43
N PHE A 208 -14.76 8.85 -9.65
CA PHE A 208 -13.78 8.58 -8.61
C PHE A 208 -13.96 9.53 -7.43
N ASP A 209 -14.27 10.81 -7.66
CA ASP A 209 -14.49 11.77 -6.58
C ASP A 209 -15.70 11.41 -5.74
N GLY A 210 -16.84 11.09 -6.38
CA GLY A 210 -18.04 10.68 -5.65
C GLY A 210 -17.83 9.41 -4.83
N PHE A 211 -17.11 8.43 -5.36
CA PHE A 211 -16.79 7.22 -4.61
C PHE A 211 -15.79 7.49 -3.48
N ASN A 212 -14.81 8.37 -3.71
CA ASN A 212 -13.80 8.74 -2.73
C ASN A 212 -14.38 9.45 -1.49
N GLU A 213 -15.47 10.21 -1.64
CA GLU A 213 -16.20 10.77 -0.50
C GLU A 213 -16.73 9.66 0.43
N SER A 214 -17.30 8.60 -0.14
CA SER A 214 -17.78 7.45 0.65
C SER A 214 -16.64 6.68 1.35
N LEU A 215 -15.43 6.69 0.78
CA LEU A 215 -14.27 6.06 1.39
C LEU A 215 -13.81 6.79 2.66
N TRP A 216 -14.03 8.11 2.77
CA TRP A 216 -13.74 8.85 4.00
C TRP A 216 -14.57 8.33 5.16
N GLU A 217 -15.89 8.26 4.97
CA GLU A 217 -16.82 7.74 5.97
C GLU A 217 -16.47 6.31 6.36
N TRP A 218 -16.14 5.47 5.37
CA TRP A 218 -15.73 4.09 5.62
C TRP A 218 -14.45 4.02 6.48
N CYS A 219 -13.44 4.84 6.19
CA CYS A 219 -12.20 4.88 6.97
C CYS A 219 -12.44 5.34 8.42
N GLU A 220 -13.30 6.34 8.63
CA GLU A 220 -13.66 6.81 9.97
C GLU A 220 -14.44 5.74 10.75
N LYS A 221 -15.33 5.00 10.07
CA LYS A 221 -16.04 3.87 10.67
C LYS A 221 -15.11 2.71 11.01
N ASP A 222 -14.13 2.37 10.15
CA ASP A 222 -13.12 1.33 10.45
C ASP A 222 -12.31 1.70 11.71
N ALA A 223 -12.07 2.98 11.95
CA ALA A 223 -11.34 3.43 13.13
C ALA A 223 -12.08 3.18 14.46
N GLN A 224 -13.38 2.89 14.43
CA GLN A 224 -14.17 2.57 15.64
C GLN A 224 -14.02 1.13 16.12
N ARG A 225 -13.18 0.30 15.48
CA ARG A 225 -12.89 -1.06 15.96
C ARG A 225 -11.71 -1.10 16.92
N PRO A 226 -11.62 -2.12 17.79
CA PRO A 226 -10.47 -2.31 18.66
C PRO A 226 -9.18 -2.60 17.90
N HIS A 227 -8.08 -2.01 18.36
CA HIS A 227 -6.74 -2.27 17.89
C HIS A 227 -6.31 -3.70 18.24
N TYR A 228 -5.76 -4.42 17.26
CA TYR A 228 -5.46 -5.86 17.36
C TYR A 228 -4.57 -6.23 18.57
N LYS A 229 -3.56 -5.40 18.89
CA LYS A 229 -2.65 -5.55 20.05
C LYS A 229 -3.08 -4.75 21.30
N LYS A 230 -3.22 -3.42 21.19
CA LYS A 230 -3.50 -2.49 22.29
C LYS A 230 -4.92 -2.59 22.89
N LYS A 231 -5.89 -3.18 22.17
CA LYS A 231 -7.30 -3.35 22.59
C LYS A 231 -8.11 -2.07 22.86
N LEU A 232 -7.51 -0.89 22.72
CA LEU A 232 -8.18 0.41 22.63
C LEU A 232 -8.74 0.65 21.22
N LEU A 233 -9.62 1.63 21.04
CA LEU A 233 -10.13 1.98 19.71
C LEU A 233 -9.00 2.53 18.83
N ILE A 234 -9.03 2.21 17.54
CA ILE A 234 -8.08 2.78 16.57
C ILE A 234 -8.21 4.31 16.52
N ALA A 235 -9.43 4.83 16.64
CA ALA A 235 -9.71 6.27 16.70
C ALA A 235 -9.08 6.94 17.93
N GLU A 236 -9.08 6.30 19.10
CA GLU A 236 -8.44 6.83 20.30
C GLU A 236 -6.91 6.90 20.13
N LEU A 237 -6.33 5.82 19.61
CA LEU A 237 -4.88 5.77 19.35
C LEU A 237 -4.44 6.74 18.25
N TRP A 238 -5.35 7.07 17.33
CA TRP A 238 -5.09 7.99 16.25
C TRP A 238 -4.85 9.42 16.75
N GLU A 239 -5.46 9.84 17.86
CA GLU A 239 -5.25 11.19 18.38
C GLU A 239 -3.78 11.48 18.74
N GLU A 240 -3.04 10.46 19.22
CA GLU A 240 -1.59 10.57 19.46
C GLU A 240 -0.79 10.75 18.15
N ASP A 241 -1.17 10.00 17.10
CA ASP A 241 -0.56 10.14 15.77
C ASP A 241 -0.88 11.51 15.16
N LYS A 242 -2.13 11.95 15.29
CA LYS A 242 -2.64 13.23 14.78
C LYS A 242 -1.94 14.42 15.44
N ALA A 243 -1.70 14.36 16.74
CA ALA A 243 -0.96 15.39 17.49
C ALA A 243 0.51 15.51 17.05
N SER A 244 1.05 14.48 16.38
CA SER A 244 2.44 14.44 15.89
C SER A 244 2.58 14.85 14.42
N LEU A 245 1.49 15.24 13.75
CA LEU A 245 1.51 15.70 12.36
C LEU A 245 2.08 17.11 12.25
N LEU A 246 2.75 17.39 11.14
CA LEU A 246 3.15 18.75 10.76
C LEU A 246 1.91 19.54 10.31
N CYS A 247 1.97 20.86 10.43
CA CYS A 247 0.92 21.73 9.91
C CYS A 247 0.82 21.65 8.39
N LEU A 248 -0.41 21.80 7.88
CA LEU A 248 -0.63 22.00 6.45
C LEU A 248 -0.02 23.34 6.00
N PRO A 249 0.51 23.41 4.77
CA PRO A 249 0.93 24.68 4.18
C PRO A 249 -0.27 25.60 3.99
N GLU A 250 -0.05 26.92 4.07
CA GLU A 250 -1.10 27.93 3.90
C GLU A 250 -1.74 27.87 2.50
N TYR A 251 -0.93 27.60 1.47
CA TYR A 251 -1.39 27.46 0.10
C TYR A 251 -1.35 26.00 -0.35
N PRO A 252 -2.41 25.48 -0.98
CA PRO A 252 -2.43 24.12 -1.49
C PRO A 252 -1.43 23.95 -2.63
N PHE A 253 -0.76 22.79 -2.69
CA PHE A 253 0.08 22.45 -3.82
C PHE A 253 -0.77 22.11 -5.05
N SER A 254 -0.48 22.72 -6.20
CA SER A 254 -1.12 22.36 -7.46
C SER A 254 -0.44 21.13 -8.06
N VAL A 255 -1.15 20.00 -8.08
CA VAL A 255 -0.66 18.74 -8.64
C VAL A 255 -1.01 18.66 -10.13
N PHE A 256 -0.04 18.93 -10.99
CA PHE A 256 -0.15 18.70 -12.44
C PHE A 256 1.22 18.46 -13.05
N ARG A 257 1.26 17.76 -14.19
CA ARG A 257 2.41 17.69 -15.07
C ARG A 257 2.30 18.76 -16.15
N TYR A 258 3.37 19.49 -16.37
CA TYR A 258 3.43 20.51 -17.42
C TYR A 258 4.02 19.92 -18.70
N ALA A 259 3.43 20.20 -19.85
CA ALA A 259 3.91 19.78 -21.16
C ALA A 259 3.76 20.88 -22.21
N ALA A 260 4.67 20.89 -23.18
CA ALA A 260 4.54 21.69 -24.40
C ALA A 260 4.36 20.73 -25.58
N LEU A 261 3.27 20.86 -26.33
CA LEU A 261 2.83 19.90 -27.34
C LEU A 261 2.59 20.62 -28.66
N THR A 262 3.03 20.03 -29.76
CA THR A 262 2.78 20.57 -31.09
C THR A 262 1.45 20.04 -31.63
N VAL A 263 0.59 20.94 -32.11
CA VAL A 263 -0.68 20.58 -32.73
C VAL A 263 -0.43 20.01 -34.12
N ASN A 264 -0.97 18.84 -34.42
CA ASN A 264 -0.82 18.22 -35.72
C ASN A 264 -1.67 18.93 -36.80
N LYS A 265 -1.50 18.53 -38.06
CA LYS A 265 -2.21 19.11 -39.21
C LYS A 265 -3.74 19.01 -39.13
N SER A 266 -4.26 18.07 -38.36
CA SER A 266 -5.70 17.90 -38.17
C SER A 266 -6.25 18.61 -36.94
N GLY A 267 -5.45 19.42 -36.23
CA GLY A 267 -5.89 20.18 -35.06
C GLY A 267 -5.91 19.39 -33.75
N PHE A 268 -5.16 18.29 -33.66
CA PHE A 268 -5.09 17.44 -32.48
C PHE A 268 -3.71 17.46 -31.82
N VAL A 269 -3.71 17.30 -30.50
CA VAL A 269 -2.53 16.97 -29.70
C VAL A 269 -2.68 15.58 -29.11
N THR A 270 -1.58 14.87 -28.98
CA THR A 270 -1.57 13.51 -28.39
C THR A 270 -0.81 13.56 -27.07
N ILE A 271 -1.45 13.09 -26.01
CA ILE A 271 -0.82 12.89 -24.70
C ILE A 271 -0.91 11.40 -24.42
N GLU A 272 0.25 10.75 -24.36
CA GLU A 272 0.36 9.29 -24.22
C GLU A 272 -0.45 8.58 -25.32
N THR A 273 -1.55 7.91 -24.96
CA THR A 273 -2.42 7.20 -25.91
C THR A 273 -3.66 8.00 -26.33
N ASN A 274 -3.94 9.12 -25.66
CA ASN A 274 -5.17 9.90 -25.84
C ASN A 274 -4.96 11.07 -26.80
N LYS A 275 -5.95 11.31 -27.66
CA LYS A 275 -5.97 12.44 -28.60
C LYS A 275 -6.97 13.48 -28.14
N TYR A 276 -6.53 14.73 -28.07
CA TYR A 276 -7.34 15.87 -27.68
C TYR A 276 -7.48 16.80 -28.87
N GLY A 277 -8.73 17.11 -29.22
CA GLY A 277 -9.04 18.06 -30.28
C GLY A 277 -8.93 19.48 -29.75
N LEU A 278 -8.19 20.33 -30.46
CA LEU A 278 -8.11 21.76 -30.21
C LEU A 278 -8.78 22.48 -31.39
N SER A 279 -7.98 23.09 -32.28
CA SER A 279 -8.46 23.70 -33.50
C SER A 279 -7.49 23.41 -34.64
N PRO A 280 -7.96 23.10 -35.85
CA PRO A 280 -7.11 23.03 -37.04
C PRO A 280 -6.34 24.33 -37.33
N MET A 281 -6.82 25.47 -36.84
CA MET A 281 -6.14 26.77 -36.99
C MET A 281 -4.82 26.83 -36.22
N LEU A 282 -4.66 26.05 -35.16
CA LEU A 282 -3.45 25.99 -34.34
C LEU A 282 -2.42 25.01 -34.92
N SER A 283 -2.65 24.44 -36.12
CA SER A 283 -1.77 23.45 -36.73
C SER A 283 -0.32 23.96 -36.84
N GLY A 284 0.62 23.20 -36.25
CA GLY A 284 2.04 23.56 -36.22
C GLY A 284 2.44 24.47 -35.06
N GLU A 285 1.48 25.03 -34.31
CA GLU A 285 1.76 25.79 -33.10
C GLU A 285 2.09 24.86 -31.94
N THR A 286 2.84 25.39 -30.96
CA THR A 286 3.15 24.71 -29.71
C THR A 286 2.24 25.25 -28.62
N VAL A 287 1.36 24.39 -28.11
CA VAL A 287 0.45 24.71 -27.01
C VAL A 287 1.03 24.22 -25.69
N GLN A 288 0.73 24.93 -24.62
CA GLN A 288 1.08 24.52 -23.27
C GLN A 288 -0.07 23.72 -22.67
N ALA A 289 0.24 22.69 -21.88
CA ALA A 289 -0.75 21.84 -21.24
C ALA A 289 -0.43 21.63 -19.76
N LYS A 290 -1.44 21.79 -18.92
CA LYS A 290 -1.43 21.25 -17.55
C LYS A 290 -2.21 19.95 -17.54
N ILE A 291 -1.53 18.87 -17.20
CA ILE A 291 -2.07 17.52 -17.20
C ILE A 291 -2.34 17.15 -15.74
N PHE A 292 -3.61 17.04 -15.37
CA PHE A 292 -4.07 16.55 -14.08
C PHE A 292 -4.35 15.04 -14.18
N TYR A 293 -4.68 14.41 -13.06
CA TYR A 293 -4.95 12.96 -13.05
C TYR A 293 -6.27 12.60 -13.74
N ASP A 294 -7.21 13.55 -13.82
CA ASP A 294 -8.59 13.39 -14.29
C ASP A 294 -8.93 14.24 -15.52
N HIS A 295 -8.19 15.33 -15.77
CA HIS A 295 -8.43 16.24 -16.90
C HIS A 295 -7.15 16.90 -17.42
N VAL A 296 -7.26 17.63 -18.53
CA VAL A 296 -6.16 18.39 -19.14
C VAL A 296 -6.63 19.79 -19.48
N GLU A 297 -5.85 20.80 -19.10
CA GLU A 297 -6.07 22.20 -19.48
C GLU A 297 -5.04 22.62 -20.53
N PHE A 298 -5.50 23.18 -21.65
CA PHE A 298 -4.65 23.70 -22.72
C PHE A 298 -4.60 25.23 -22.72
N PHE A 299 -3.43 25.78 -23.01
CA PHE A 299 -3.16 27.21 -23.08
C PHE A 299 -2.40 27.50 -24.38
N HIS A 300 -2.88 28.46 -25.17
CA HIS A 300 -2.30 28.86 -26.46
C HIS A 300 -2.39 30.38 -26.63
#